data_AF-A0A7S4RHJ1-F1
#
_entry.id   AF-A0A7S4RHJ1-F1
#
_cell.length_a   1.000
_cell.length_b   1.000
_cell.length_c   1.000
_cell.angle_alpha   90.00
_cell.angle_beta   90.00
_cell.angle_gamma   90.00
#
_symmetry.space_group_name_H-M   'P 1'
#
loop_
_entity.id
_entity.type
_entity.pdbx_description
1 polymer ?
#
loop_
_entity_poly.entity_id
_entity_poly.type
_entity_poly.pdbx_seq_one_letter_code
_entity_poly.pdbx_strand_id
1 'polypeptide(L)'
;GLPVVAERHRIVEAVQRHPVVLISGDTGCGKSTQVPQFLLEAGFRSIVVTQPRRIAAVSLARRVAYERLQGSGSAVGHQIRFDSMRSQHTRILFVTEGILLRQLEADAEASRFQVVVVDEVHERHLAVDLLLGVLREVLRERRPDLKLVLMSATLQRRL
;
A
#
# COMPACT_ATOMS: atom_id res chain seq x y z
N GLY A 1 10.04 -15.71 -12.19
CA GLY A 1 9.68 -14.38 -11.64
C GLY A 1 8.19 -14.32 -11.36
N LEU A 2 7.74 -13.47 -10.44
CA LEU A 2 6.31 -13.27 -10.18
C LEU A 2 5.64 -12.58 -11.39
N PRO A 3 4.41 -12.95 -11.80
CA PRO A 3 3.76 -12.38 -12.99
C PRO A 3 3.70 -10.85 -12.99
N VAL A 4 3.46 -10.22 -11.84
CA VAL A 4 3.37 -8.76 -11.72
C VAL A 4 4.67 -8.03 -12.13
N VAL A 5 5.81 -8.72 -12.14
CA VAL A 5 7.11 -8.13 -12.53
C VAL A 5 7.13 -7.70 -13.99
N ALA A 6 6.45 -8.45 -14.87
CA ALA A 6 6.35 -8.08 -16.30
C ALA A 6 5.59 -6.76 -16.49
N GLU A 7 4.68 -6.43 -15.58
CA GLU A 7 3.85 -5.21 -15.63
C GLU A 7 4.49 -4.00 -14.94
N ARG A 8 5.73 -4.11 -14.44
CA ARG A 8 6.40 -3.08 -13.63
C ARG A 8 6.34 -1.68 -14.26
N HIS A 9 6.74 -1.56 -15.53
CA HIS A 9 6.77 -0.27 -16.22
C HIS A 9 5.37 0.34 -16.35
N ARG A 10 4.39 -0.47 -16.74
CA ARG A 10 3.00 -0.05 -16.90
C ARG A 10 2.39 0.41 -15.58
N ILE A 11 2.65 -0.31 -14.49
CA ILE A 11 2.17 0.04 -13.14
C ILE A 11 2.77 1.38 -12.70
N VAL A 12 4.08 1.55 -12.81
CA VAL A 12 4.76 2.79 -12.40
C VAL A 12 4.27 3.98 -13.21
N GLU A 13 4.18 3.84 -14.53
CA GLU A 13 3.67 4.91 -15.40
C GLU A 13 2.24 5.29 -15.02
N ALA A 14 1.35 4.31 -14.82
CA ALA A 14 -0.03 4.56 -14.44
C ALA A 14 -0.13 5.36 -13.14
N VAL A 15 0.66 5.01 -12.11
CA VAL A 15 0.65 5.68 -10.80
C VAL A 15 1.25 7.08 -10.87
N GLN A 16 2.25 7.32 -11.73
CA GLN A 16 2.78 8.67 -11.95
C GLN A 16 1.74 9.58 -12.60
N ARG A 17 1.01 9.07 -13.60
CA ARG A 17 0.09 9.86 -14.44
C ARG A 17 -1.29 10.07 -13.83
N HIS A 18 -1.77 9.16 -13.00
CA HIS A 18 -3.13 9.21 -12.47
C HIS A 18 -3.12 9.35 -10.94
N PRO A 19 -4.07 10.07 -10.34
CA PRO A 19 -4.20 10.15 -8.88
C PRO A 19 -4.72 8.84 -8.28
N VAL A 20 -5.52 8.07 -9.02
CA VAL A 20 -6.09 6.79 -8.57
C VAL A 20 -5.83 5.71 -9.62
N VAL A 21 -5.31 4.56 -9.20
CA VAL A 21 -5.02 3.40 -10.07
C VAL A 21 -5.53 2.12 -9.44
N LEU A 22 -6.29 1.32 -10.19
CA LEU A 22 -6.67 -0.04 -9.80
C LEU A 22 -5.73 -1.05 -10.46
N ILE A 23 -5.10 -1.90 -9.64
CA ILE A 23 -4.28 -3.03 -10.07
C ILE A 23 -5.02 -4.31 -9.71
N SER A 24 -5.50 -5.04 -10.72
CA SER A 24 -6.10 -6.36 -10.53
C SER A 24 -5.18 -7.45 -11.05
N GLY A 25 -5.16 -8.58 -10.36
CA GLY A 25 -4.48 -9.80 -10.80
C GLY A 25 -4.69 -10.91 -9.78
N ASP A 26 -4.45 -12.16 -10.14
CA ASP A 26 -4.72 -13.31 -9.27
C ASP A 26 -3.93 -13.28 -7.95
N THR A 27 -4.45 -13.96 -6.93
CA THR A 27 -3.69 -14.19 -5.70
C THR A 27 -2.40 -14.95 -6.01
N GLY A 28 -1.30 -14.57 -5.37
CA GLY A 28 0.01 -15.16 -5.65
C GLY A 28 0.76 -14.56 -6.85
N CYS A 29 0.15 -13.66 -7.64
CA CYS A 29 0.87 -13.01 -8.74
C CYS A 29 1.95 -11.99 -8.30
N GLY A 30 2.01 -11.67 -7.00
CA GLY A 30 3.07 -10.86 -6.39
C GLY A 30 2.73 -9.42 -6.06
N LYS A 31 1.47 -8.96 -6.22
CA LYS A 31 1.08 -7.54 -6.02
C LYS A 31 1.59 -6.97 -4.69
N SER A 32 1.23 -7.61 -3.58
CA SER A 32 1.48 -7.13 -2.21
C SER A 32 2.96 -7.06 -1.84
N THR A 33 3.81 -7.86 -2.50
CA THR A 33 5.27 -7.82 -2.28
C THR A 33 5.98 -6.89 -3.25
N GLN A 34 5.56 -6.86 -4.52
CA GLN A 34 6.34 -6.20 -5.58
C GLN A 34 5.89 -4.76 -5.88
N VAL A 35 4.59 -4.46 -5.88
CA VAL A 35 4.09 -3.12 -6.25
C VAL A 35 4.71 -2.02 -5.36
N PRO A 36 4.75 -2.14 -4.01
CA PRO A 36 5.39 -1.12 -3.18
C PRO A 36 6.88 -0.93 -3.49
N GLN A 37 7.57 -2.01 -3.89
CA GLN A 37 9.00 -1.95 -4.25
C GLN A 37 9.20 -1.22 -5.59
N PHE A 38 8.35 -1.48 -6.58
CA PHE A 38 8.38 -0.78 -7.86
C PHE A 38 8.20 0.72 -7.68
N LEU A 39 7.27 1.12 -6.81
CA LEU A 39 7.03 2.52 -6.48
C LEU A 39 8.24 3.14 -5.77
N LEU A 40 8.84 2.44 -4.80
CA LEU A 40 10.04 2.91 -4.13
C LEU A 40 11.20 3.13 -5.10
N GLU A 41 11.40 2.20 -6.02
CA GLU A 41 12.44 2.27 -7.06
C GLU A 41 12.15 3.33 -8.12
N ALA A 42 10.88 3.68 -8.35
CA ALA A 42 10.46 4.79 -9.20
C ALA A 42 10.64 6.17 -8.54
N GLY A 43 11.12 6.23 -7.29
CA GLY A 43 11.47 7.46 -6.60
C GLY A 43 10.49 7.91 -5.52
N PHE A 44 9.36 7.21 -5.34
CA PHE A 44 8.47 7.49 -4.20
C PHE A 44 9.16 7.12 -2.88
N ARG A 45 9.07 7.97 -1.87
CA ARG A 45 9.80 7.85 -0.60
C ARG A 45 8.89 7.64 0.61
N SER A 46 7.59 7.86 0.49
CA SER A 46 6.64 7.57 1.56
C SER A 46 5.41 6.84 1.05
N ILE A 47 5.46 5.52 1.16
CA ILE A 47 4.45 4.57 0.69
C ILE A 47 3.87 3.88 1.92
N VAL A 48 2.55 3.93 2.09
CA VAL A 48 1.84 3.13 3.08
C VAL A 48 1.02 2.07 2.38
N VAL A 49 1.04 0.85 2.90
CA VAL A 49 0.29 -0.30 2.36
C VAL A 49 -0.62 -0.82 3.45
N THR A 50 -1.94 -0.81 3.23
CA THR A 50 -2.89 -1.39 4.18
C THR A 50 -3.07 -2.88 3.92
N GLN A 51 -3.32 -3.61 5.00
CA GLN A 51 -3.71 -5.01 4.99
C GLN A 51 -4.88 -5.20 5.97
N PRO A 52 -5.87 -6.05 5.66
CA PRO A 52 -7.01 -6.28 6.53
C PRO A 52 -6.59 -7.01 7.83
N ARG A 53 -5.52 -7.82 7.76
CA ARG A 53 -5.06 -8.68 8.86
C ARG A 53 -3.70 -8.24 9.39
N ARG A 54 -3.56 -8.19 10.72
CA ARG A 54 -2.30 -7.87 11.42
C ARG A 54 -1.15 -8.78 10.99
N ILE A 55 -1.40 -10.09 10.91
CA ILE A 55 -0.39 -11.08 10.53
C ILE A 55 0.11 -10.82 9.10
N ALA A 56 -0.78 -10.45 8.18
CA ALA A 56 -0.42 -10.14 6.79
C ALA A 56 0.45 -8.88 6.71
N ALA A 57 0.12 -7.81 7.44
CA ALA A 57 0.93 -6.60 7.49
C ALA A 57 2.37 -6.89 7.96
N VAL A 58 2.52 -7.66 9.04
CA VAL A 58 3.83 -8.01 9.61
C VAL A 58 4.61 -8.95 8.70
N SER A 59 3.95 -9.98 8.15
CA SER A 59 4.62 -10.98 7.29
C SER A 59 5.09 -10.35 5.98
N LEU A 60 4.28 -9.48 5.36
CA LEU A 60 4.66 -8.76 4.15
C LEU A 60 5.81 -7.78 4.41
N ALA A 61 5.78 -7.03 5.51
CA ALA A 61 6.89 -6.15 5.88
C ALA A 61 8.21 -6.92 6.01
N ARG A 62 8.20 -8.08 6.69
CA ARG A 62 9.38 -8.94 6.82
C ARG A 62 9.82 -9.52 5.48
N ARG A 63 8.88 -9.99 4.67
CA ARG A 63 9.15 -10.56 3.36
C ARG A 63 9.80 -9.54 2.43
N VAL A 64 9.24 -8.34 2.33
CA VAL A 64 9.74 -7.26 1.49
C VAL A 64 11.08 -6.73 2.03
N ALA A 65 11.26 -6.63 3.35
CA ALA A 65 12.55 -6.28 3.94
C ALA A 65 13.65 -7.31 3.57
N TYR A 66 13.33 -8.60 3.63
CA TYR A 66 14.24 -9.68 3.26
C TYR A 66 14.61 -9.64 1.77
N GLU A 67 13.63 -9.46 0.87
CA GLU A 67 13.86 -9.36 -0.57
C GLU A 67 14.79 -8.19 -0.95
N ARG A 68 14.82 -7.11 -0.15
CA ARG A 68 15.70 -5.95 -0.39
C ARG A 68 17.10 -6.08 0.19
N LEU A 69 17.43 -7.18 0.90
CA LEU A 69 18.77 -7.49 1.43
C LEU A 69 19.46 -6.33 2.20
N GLN A 70 18.71 -5.52 2.95
CA GLN A 70 19.27 -4.33 3.60
C GLN A 70 19.89 -4.64 4.97
N GLY A 71 21.22 -4.54 5.06
CA GLY A 71 21.96 -4.43 6.33
C GLY A 71 21.81 -3.02 6.91
N SER A 72 21.53 -2.92 8.21
CA SER A 72 21.34 -1.69 9.01
C SER A 72 20.27 -0.70 8.48
N GLY A 73 19.07 -0.76 9.08
CA GLY A 73 17.99 0.21 8.84
C GLY A 73 17.12 -0.09 7.63
N SER A 74 16.19 -1.05 7.76
CA SER A 74 15.27 -1.42 6.69
C SER A 74 14.44 -0.22 6.22
N ALA A 75 14.43 0.02 4.90
CA ALA A 75 13.49 0.94 4.25
C ALA A 75 12.02 0.45 4.34
N VAL A 76 11.79 -0.71 4.93
CA VAL A 76 10.49 -1.37 5.08
C VAL A 76 10.19 -1.54 6.57
N GLY A 77 8.99 -1.18 6.98
CA GLY A 77 8.52 -1.33 8.36
C GLY A 77 7.06 -1.74 8.42
N HIS A 78 6.57 -1.99 9.64
CA HIS A 78 5.15 -2.20 9.89
C HIS A 78 4.66 -1.40 11.10
N GLN A 79 3.37 -1.12 11.14
CA GLN A 79 2.69 -0.58 12.31
C GLN A 79 1.30 -1.20 12.44
N ILE A 80 1.09 -1.94 13.52
CA ILE A 80 -0.19 -2.56 13.89
C ILE A 80 -0.56 -2.14 15.32
N ARG A 81 -1.76 -2.51 15.76
CA ARG A 81 -2.12 -2.26 17.16
C ARG A 81 -1.14 -3.00 18.09
N PHE A 82 -0.55 -2.25 19.02
CA PHE A 82 0.40 -2.71 20.03
C PHE A 82 1.76 -3.22 19.53
N ASP A 83 2.07 -3.08 18.24
CA ASP A 83 3.38 -3.45 17.70
C ASP A 83 3.76 -2.55 16.52
N SER A 84 5.01 -2.08 16.51
CA SER A 84 5.52 -1.12 15.55
C SER A 84 7.01 -1.32 15.32
N MET A 85 7.39 -1.50 14.06
CA MET A 85 8.78 -1.52 13.60
C MET A 85 8.93 -0.48 12.50
N ARG A 86 9.29 0.75 12.86
CA ARG A 86 9.50 1.87 11.95
C ARG A 86 10.67 2.71 12.43
N SER A 87 11.45 3.25 11.50
CA SER A 87 12.51 4.22 11.77
C SER A 87 12.38 5.43 10.83
N GLN A 88 13.26 6.41 10.98
CA GLN A 88 13.35 7.55 10.05
C GLN A 88 13.74 7.12 8.62
N HIS A 89 14.32 5.93 8.47
CA HIS A 89 14.69 5.34 7.18
C HIS A 89 13.54 4.59 6.51
N THR A 90 12.42 4.34 7.20
CA THR A 90 11.29 3.61 6.63
C THR A 90 10.64 4.42 5.49
N ARG A 91 10.55 3.80 4.32
CA ARG A 91 9.96 4.33 3.08
C ARG A 91 8.72 3.58 2.64
N ILE A 92 8.63 2.28 2.97
CA ILE A 92 7.44 1.44 2.79
C ILE A 92 6.94 1.04 4.19
N LEU A 93 5.71 1.41 4.53
CA LEU A 93 5.10 1.08 5.82
C LEU A 93 3.87 0.21 5.60
N PHE A 94 3.91 -1.03 6.09
CA PHE A 94 2.74 -1.91 6.11
C PHE A 94 1.92 -1.65 7.38
N VAL A 95 0.63 -1.43 7.24
CA VAL A 95 -0.26 -1.15 8.38
C VAL A 95 -1.57 -1.92 8.26
N THR A 96 -2.30 -2.04 9.36
CA THR A 96 -3.72 -2.37 9.26
C THR A 96 -4.54 -1.14 8.89
N GLU A 97 -5.68 -1.31 8.23
CA GLU A 97 -6.58 -0.21 7.87
C GLU A 97 -6.96 0.66 9.06
N GLY A 98 -7.28 0.06 10.21
CA GLY A 98 -7.59 0.80 11.45
C GLY A 98 -6.43 1.67 11.97
N ILE A 99 -5.17 1.32 11.66
CA ILE A 99 -4.01 2.17 12.00
C ILE A 99 -3.95 3.36 11.04
N LEU A 100 -4.18 3.15 9.74
CA LEU A 100 -4.20 4.25 8.78
C LEU A 100 -5.37 5.21 9.04
N LEU A 101 -6.57 4.68 9.31
CA LEU A 101 -7.73 5.50 9.68
C LEU A 101 -7.43 6.41 10.89
N ARG A 102 -6.81 5.86 11.95
CA ARG A 102 -6.39 6.66 13.11
C ARG A 102 -5.32 7.70 12.78
N GLN A 103 -4.42 7.40 11.84
CA GLN A 103 -3.43 8.39 11.36
C GLN A 103 -4.11 9.51 10.58
N LEU A 104 -5.09 9.19 9.73
CA LEU A 104 -5.87 10.16 8.96
C LEU A 104 -6.78 11.01 9.85
N GLU A 105 -7.28 10.46 10.95
CA GLU A 105 -8.02 11.22 11.97
C GLU A 105 -7.12 12.29 12.62
N ALA A 106 -5.86 11.96 12.89
CA ALA A 106 -4.88 12.89 13.48
C ALA A 106 -4.24 13.84 12.45
N ASP A 107 -4.18 13.44 11.19
CA ASP A 107 -3.60 14.18 10.07
C ASP A 107 -4.49 13.98 8.83
N ALA A 108 -5.49 14.84 8.72
CA ALA A 108 -6.50 14.77 7.67
C ALA A 108 -5.95 15.08 6.27
N GLU A 109 -4.72 15.57 6.14
CA GLU A 109 -4.06 15.76 4.85
C GLU A 109 -3.19 14.57 4.45
N ALA A 110 -3.12 13.50 5.24
CA ALA A 110 -2.23 12.37 4.99
C ALA A 110 -0.78 12.84 4.66
N SER A 111 -0.32 13.91 5.30
CA SER A 111 0.87 14.69 4.91
C SER A 111 2.14 13.84 4.83
N ARG A 112 2.17 12.75 5.59
CA ARG A 112 3.29 11.80 5.67
C ARG A 112 3.44 10.93 4.43
N PHE A 113 2.44 10.82 3.57
CA PHE A 113 2.41 9.85 2.47
C PHE A 113 2.34 10.52 1.10
N GLN A 114 3.14 10.00 0.17
CA GLN A 114 3.05 10.27 -1.26
C GLN A 114 2.14 9.26 -1.95
N VAL A 115 2.16 8.00 -1.47
CA VAL A 115 1.33 6.92 -2.02
C VAL A 115 0.64 6.17 -0.89
N VAL A 116 -0.67 5.99 -1.01
CA VAL A 116 -1.46 5.06 -0.21
C VAL A 116 -1.84 3.88 -1.09
N VAL A 117 -1.46 2.69 -0.67
CA VAL A 117 -1.84 1.43 -1.31
C VAL A 117 -2.87 0.74 -0.43
N VAL A 118 -4.09 0.56 -0.92
CA VAL A 118 -5.14 -0.22 -0.26
C VAL A 118 -5.16 -1.59 -0.92
N ASP A 119 -4.65 -2.60 -0.22
CA ASP A 119 -4.64 -3.98 -0.71
C ASP A 119 -5.93 -4.71 -0.35
N GLU A 120 -6.16 -5.86 -1.01
CA GLU A 120 -7.27 -6.76 -0.70
C GLU A 120 -8.66 -6.09 -0.78
N VAL A 121 -8.86 -5.07 -1.64
CA VAL A 121 -10.13 -4.32 -1.74
C VAL A 121 -11.34 -5.16 -2.15
N HIS A 122 -11.12 -6.42 -2.54
CA HIS A 122 -12.16 -7.40 -2.82
C HIS A 122 -12.73 -8.08 -1.57
N GLU A 123 -12.03 -8.05 -0.41
CA GLU A 123 -12.51 -8.64 0.85
C GLU A 123 -13.68 -7.84 1.50
N ARG A 124 -14.33 -6.92 0.77
CA ARG A 124 -15.49 -6.07 1.13
C ARG A 124 -15.93 -6.15 2.60
N HIS A 125 -15.31 -5.31 3.42
CA HIS A 125 -15.60 -5.19 4.85
C HIS A 125 -15.59 -3.72 5.27
N LEU A 126 -16.21 -3.44 6.42
CA LEU A 126 -16.50 -2.07 6.86
C LEU A 126 -15.25 -1.16 6.92
N ALA A 127 -14.11 -1.70 7.37
CA ALA A 127 -12.90 -0.91 7.55
C ALA A 127 -12.30 -0.43 6.22
N VAL A 128 -12.24 -1.29 5.19
CA VAL A 128 -11.80 -0.88 3.85
C VAL A 128 -12.77 0.11 3.22
N ASP A 129 -14.08 -0.09 3.36
CA ASP A 129 -15.09 0.83 2.79
C ASP A 129 -15.00 2.23 3.43
N LEU A 130 -14.86 2.29 4.76
CA LEU A 130 -14.65 3.54 5.48
C LEU A 130 -13.35 4.22 5.05
N LEU A 131 -12.25 3.47 4.96
CA LEU A 131 -10.96 4.00 4.53
C LEU A 131 -11.03 4.58 3.12
N LEU A 132 -11.68 3.91 2.18
CA LEU A 132 -11.87 4.42 0.81
C LEU A 132 -12.73 5.69 0.79
N GLY A 133 -13.76 5.78 1.64
CA GLY A 133 -14.55 6.99 1.81
C GLY A 133 -13.71 8.18 2.27
N VAL A 134 -12.91 7.99 3.32
CA VAL A 134 -12.00 9.02 3.85
C VAL A 134 -10.96 9.42 2.81
N LEU A 135 -10.28 8.45 2.17
CA LEU A 135 -9.26 8.74 1.16
C LEU A 135 -9.82 9.48 -0.06
N ARG A 136 -11.06 9.20 -0.44
CA ARG A 136 -11.75 9.94 -1.51
C ARG A 136 -11.93 11.41 -1.14
N GLU A 137 -12.30 11.72 0.10
CA GLU A 137 -12.42 13.10 0.58
C GLU A 137 -11.05 13.78 0.63
N VAL A 138 -10.03 13.10 1.18
CA VAL A 138 -8.65 13.59 1.22
C VAL A 138 -8.15 13.96 -0.18
N LEU A 139 -8.32 13.07 -1.16
CA LEU A 139 -7.90 13.31 -2.55
C LEU A 139 -8.59 14.51 -3.20
N ARG A 140 -9.90 14.67 -2.95
CA ARG A 140 -10.71 15.70 -3.61
C ARG A 140 -10.51 17.08 -3.00
N GLU A 141 -10.47 17.15 -1.68
CA GLU A 141 -10.58 18.42 -0.96
C GLU A 141 -9.22 18.93 -0.43
N ARG A 142 -8.23 18.03 -0.24
CA ARG A 142 -7.00 18.36 0.50
C ARG A 142 -5.71 18.06 -0.27
N ARG A 143 -5.63 16.92 -0.95
CA ARG A 143 -4.41 16.38 -1.55
C ARG A 143 -4.61 15.78 -2.94
N PRO A 144 -4.85 16.60 -3.98
CA PRO A 144 -4.98 16.11 -5.35
C PRO A 144 -3.68 15.48 -5.89
N ASP A 145 -2.53 15.75 -5.24
CA ASP A 145 -1.22 15.19 -5.55
C ASP A 145 -0.98 13.79 -4.97
N LEU A 146 -1.76 13.38 -3.95
CA LEU A 146 -1.65 12.06 -3.33
C LEU A 146 -1.98 10.98 -4.36
N LYS A 147 -1.18 9.90 -4.36
CA LYS A 147 -1.42 8.73 -5.21
C LYS A 147 -2.16 7.65 -4.41
N LEU A 148 -3.28 7.18 -4.93
CA LEU A 148 -4.05 6.07 -4.37
C LEU A 148 -3.97 4.86 -5.31
N VAL A 149 -3.41 3.77 -4.81
CA VAL A 149 -3.35 2.49 -5.52
C VAL A 149 -4.30 1.52 -4.84
N LEU A 150 -5.26 1.00 -5.58
CA LEU A 150 -6.17 -0.04 -5.14
C LEU A 150 -5.69 -1.37 -5.70
N MET A 151 -5.44 -2.36 -4.85
CA MET A 151 -5.02 -3.69 -5.29
C MET A 151 -6.11 -4.71 -4.97
N SER A 152 -6.47 -5.51 -5.97
CA SER A 152 -7.57 -6.47 -5.88
C SER A 152 -7.20 -7.80 -6.51
N ALA A 153 -7.64 -8.91 -5.92
CA ALA A 153 -7.66 -10.18 -6.64
C ALA A 153 -8.65 -10.09 -7.80
N THR A 154 -8.32 -10.68 -8.95
CA THR A 154 -9.30 -10.81 -10.01
C THR A 154 -10.41 -11.74 -9.52
N LEU A 155 -11.61 -11.20 -9.36
CA LEU A 155 -12.79 -12.02 -9.15
C LEU A 155 -13.08 -12.73 -10.47
N GLN A 156 -12.64 -13.98 -10.62
CA GLN A 156 -13.22 -14.86 -11.63
C GLN A 156 -14.70 -15.02 -11.27
N ARG A 157 -15.58 -14.25 -11.92
CA ARG A 157 -16.99 -14.61 -12.00
C ARG A 157 -17.02 -15.93 -12.76
N ARG A 158 -17.23 -17.04 -12.05
CA ARG A 158 -17.86 -18.22 -12.67
C ARG A 158 -19.23 -17.74 -13.15
N LEU A 159 -19.35 -17.53 -14.46
CA LEU A 159 -20.64 -17.59 -15.15
C LEU A 159 -21.07 -19.05 -15.21
#